data_AF-A0A4Y9LWB3-F1
#
_entry.id   AF-A0A4Y9LWB3-F1
#
_cell.length_a   1.000
_cell.length_b   1.000
_cell.length_c   1.000
_cell.angle_alpha   90.00
_cell.angle_beta   90.00
_cell.angle_gamma   90.00
#
_symmetry.space_group_name_H-M   'P 1'
#
loop_
_entity.id
_entity.type
_entity.pdbx_description
1 polymer ?
#
loop_
_entity_poly.entity_id
_entity_poly.type
_entity_poly.pdbx_seq_one_letter_code
_entity_poly.pdbx_strand_id
1 'polypeptide(L)'
;MPTPDTAAQIESATRALDRELRRLRISRAGRAELVAEVREDLRSAAGDGLTPEVLLGDVETFARESVAARGWTPRPRDSWSGTATALAGGAVALVVGYLLIEALHPLLTSWVELDGRYPAAGAALAYGVLSVAGLGGALAAFARFLTGRPAVRGSVARAAVLLPVATAGGVLAAAGFGRMEGYSTAPGVVVVEVLLVALPCAGALWLSRWWALRSAATGSVRSPEPVSAG
;
A
#
# COMPACT_ATOMS: atom_id res chain seq x y z
N MET A 1 -15.84 18.62 -45.27
CA MET A 1 -16.55 17.67 -44.38
C MET A 1 -15.90 16.31 -44.53
N PRO A 2 -15.53 15.62 -43.45
CA PRO A 2 -14.98 14.27 -43.53
C PRO A 2 -16.03 13.32 -44.13
N THR A 3 -15.60 12.40 -44.99
CA THR A 3 -16.51 11.37 -45.51
C THR A 3 -16.93 10.44 -44.37
N PRO A 4 -18.12 9.81 -44.43
CA PRO A 4 -18.60 8.91 -43.39
C PRO A 4 -17.61 7.77 -43.09
N ASP A 5 -16.83 7.33 -44.08
CA ASP A 5 -15.77 6.33 -43.91
C ASP A 5 -14.60 6.84 -43.05
N THR A 6 -14.18 8.10 -43.22
CA THR A 6 -13.10 8.68 -42.42
C THR A 6 -13.49 8.78 -40.93
N ALA A 7 -14.73 9.16 -40.64
CA ALA A 7 -15.21 9.22 -39.25
C ALA A 7 -15.19 7.85 -38.57
N ALA A 8 -15.58 6.79 -39.31
CA ALA A 8 -15.55 5.42 -38.81
C ALA A 8 -14.11 4.92 -38.56
N GLN A 9 -13.17 5.27 -39.44
CA GLN A 9 -11.75 4.93 -39.30
C GLN A 9 -11.12 5.59 -38.06
N ILE A 10 -11.36 6.88 -37.84
CA ILE A 10 -10.87 7.60 -36.65
C ILE A 10 -11.38 6.94 -35.35
N GLU A 11 -12.67 6.59 -35.30
CA GLU A 11 -13.24 5.96 -34.11
C GLU A 11 -12.74 4.52 -33.92
N SER A 12 -12.38 3.81 -35.00
CA SER A 12 -11.73 2.50 -34.91
C SER A 12 -10.32 2.60 -34.35
N ALA A 13 -9.52 3.54 -34.86
CA ALA A 13 -8.14 3.78 -34.44
C ALA A 13 -8.04 4.21 -32.96
N THR A 14 -8.88 5.16 -32.54
CA THR A 14 -8.94 5.63 -31.14
C THR A 14 -9.40 4.53 -30.17
N ARG A 15 -10.31 3.64 -30.59
CA ARG A 15 -10.68 2.43 -29.82
C ARG A 15 -9.56 1.40 -29.76
N ALA A 16 -8.74 1.25 -30.80
CA ALA A 16 -7.56 0.41 -30.76
C ALA A 16 -6.51 0.98 -29.78
N LEU A 17 -6.26 2.29 -29.84
CA LEU A 17 -5.36 2.98 -28.92
C LEU A 17 -5.80 2.83 -27.45
N ASP A 18 -7.08 3.07 -27.13
CA ASP A 18 -7.56 2.89 -25.75
C ASP A 18 -7.43 1.44 -25.26
N ARG A 19 -7.57 0.44 -26.16
CA ARG A 19 -7.32 -0.97 -25.80
C ARG A 19 -5.86 -1.21 -25.46
N GLU A 20 -4.91 -0.65 -26.21
CA GLU A 20 -3.48 -0.79 -25.91
C GLU A 20 -3.07 -0.01 -24.65
N LEU A 21 -3.58 1.20 -24.45
CA LEU A 21 -3.33 1.94 -23.22
C LEU A 21 -3.91 1.25 -21.97
N ARG A 22 -5.03 0.51 -22.13
CA ARG A 22 -5.55 -0.38 -21.07
C ARG A 22 -4.60 -1.54 -20.79
N ARG A 23 -4.02 -2.16 -21.81
CA ARG A 23 -3.00 -3.22 -21.67
C ARG A 23 -1.76 -2.71 -20.94
N LEU A 24 -1.32 -1.49 -21.25
CA LEU A 24 -0.22 -0.78 -20.58
C LEU A 24 -0.58 -0.25 -19.18
N ARG A 25 -1.82 -0.44 -18.71
CA ARG A 25 -2.31 -0.06 -17.37
C ARG A 25 -2.22 1.43 -17.05
N ILE A 26 -2.46 2.26 -18.05
CA ILE A 26 -2.56 3.70 -17.86
C ILE A 26 -3.86 4.05 -17.13
N SER A 27 -3.85 5.10 -16.31
CA SER A 27 -5.03 5.54 -15.56
C SER A 27 -6.18 5.95 -16.49
N ARG A 28 -7.45 5.82 -16.04
CA ARG A 28 -8.61 6.19 -16.87
C ARG A 28 -8.55 7.65 -17.34
N ALA A 29 -8.09 8.56 -16.49
CA ALA A 29 -7.93 9.98 -16.81
C ALA A 29 -6.88 10.19 -17.91
N GLY A 30 -5.67 9.65 -17.74
CA GLY A 30 -4.60 9.77 -18.75
C GLY A 30 -4.97 9.12 -20.08
N ARG A 31 -5.65 7.96 -20.06
CA ARG A 31 -6.17 7.35 -21.29
C ARG A 31 -7.17 8.25 -22.01
N ALA A 32 -8.12 8.83 -21.29
CA ALA A 32 -9.14 9.69 -21.86
C ALA A 32 -8.53 10.96 -22.47
N GLU A 33 -7.54 11.54 -21.80
CA GLU A 33 -6.78 12.70 -22.26
C GLU A 33 -6.03 12.39 -23.58
N LEU A 34 -5.20 11.34 -23.60
CA LEU A 34 -4.44 10.97 -24.80
C LEU A 34 -5.35 10.57 -25.97
N VAL A 35 -6.43 9.85 -25.70
CA VAL A 35 -7.39 9.47 -26.75
C VAL A 35 -8.14 10.68 -27.29
N ALA A 36 -8.40 11.70 -26.46
CA ALA A 36 -9.02 12.95 -26.92
C ALA A 36 -8.08 13.76 -27.82
N GLU A 37 -6.81 13.90 -27.41
CA GLU A 37 -5.75 14.59 -28.17
C GLU A 37 -5.55 13.91 -29.54
N VAL A 38 -5.32 12.60 -29.57
CA VAL A 38 -5.14 11.84 -30.82
C VAL A 38 -6.39 11.91 -31.71
N ARG A 39 -7.59 11.93 -31.12
CA ARG A 39 -8.82 12.08 -31.89
C ARG A 39 -8.90 13.45 -32.56
N GLU A 40 -8.42 14.50 -31.91
CA GLU A 40 -8.38 15.85 -32.47
C GLU A 40 -7.34 15.95 -33.60
N ASP A 41 -6.14 15.41 -33.39
CA ASP A 41 -5.08 15.36 -34.40
C ASP A 41 -5.53 14.61 -35.66
N LEU A 42 -6.18 13.46 -35.49
CA LEU A 42 -6.71 12.67 -36.61
C LEU A 42 -7.82 13.40 -37.37
N ARG A 43 -8.66 14.19 -36.70
CA ARG A 43 -9.68 15.00 -37.37
C ARG A 43 -9.08 16.16 -38.15
N SER A 44 -8.03 16.77 -37.61
CA SER A 44 -7.25 17.80 -38.30
C SER A 44 -6.60 17.22 -39.56
N ALA A 45 -5.87 16.11 -39.41
CA ALA A 45 -5.19 15.41 -40.50
C ALA A 45 -6.14 14.86 -41.57
N ALA A 46 -7.35 14.46 -41.19
CA ALA A 46 -8.40 14.08 -42.15
C ALA A 46 -8.83 15.26 -43.05
N GLY A 47 -8.71 16.51 -42.57
CA GLY A 47 -8.89 17.71 -43.39
C GLY A 47 -7.86 17.82 -44.52
N ASP A 48 -6.66 17.30 -44.28
CA ASP A 48 -5.54 17.25 -45.23
C ASP A 48 -5.52 15.96 -46.08
N GLY A 49 -6.52 15.09 -45.92
CA GLY A 49 -6.62 13.82 -46.65
C GLY A 49 -5.70 12.70 -46.14
N LEU A 50 -5.12 12.85 -44.95
CA LEU A 50 -4.28 11.82 -44.33
C LEU A 50 -5.12 10.77 -43.60
N THR A 51 -4.71 9.50 -43.69
CA THR A 51 -5.38 8.39 -42.99
C THR A 51 -4.78 8.14 -41.61
N PRO A 52 -5.54 7.54 -40.67
CA PRO A 52 -5.03 7.23 -39.34
C PRO A 52 -3.79 6.33 -39.32
N GLU A 53 -3.67 5.42 -40.29
CA GLU A 53 -2.52 4.52 -40.41
C GLU A 53 -1.23 5.27 -40.77
N VAL A 54 -1.34 6.37 -41.52
CA VAL A 54 -0.18 7.22 -41.86
C VAL A 54 0.26 8.04 -40.65
N LEU A 55 -0.70 8.52 -39.84
CA LEU A 55 -0.39 9.38 -38.70
C LEU A 55 0.10 8.59 -37.48
N LEU A 56 -0.52 7.45 -37.18
CA LEU A 56 -0.24 6.65 -35.98
C LEU A 56 0.75 5.52 -36.25
N GLY A 57 0.87 5.05 -37.49
CA GLY A 57 1.60 3.84 -37.80
C GLY A 57 1.04 2.62 -37.05
N ASP A 58 1.93 1.84 -36.44
CA ASP A 58 1.54 0.76 -35.53
C ASP A 58 1.06 1.33 -34.19
N VAL A 59 -0.23 1.12 -33.89
CA VAL A 59 -0.90 1.60 -32.67
C VAL A 59 -0.20 1.12 -31.39
N GLU A 60 0.37 -0.09 -31.41
CA GLU A 60 1.06 -0.63 -30.24
C GLU A 60 2.37 0.14 -29.97
N THR A 61 3.17 0.35 -31.01
CA THR A 61 4.42 1.11 -30.93
C THR A 61 4.15 2.57 -30.56
N PHE A 62 3.16 3.21 -31.21
CA PHE A 62 2.74 4.57 -30.88
C PHE A 62 2.30 4.70 -29.42
N ALA A 63 1.52 3.73 -28.90
CA ALA A 63 1.09 3.74 -27.51
C ALA A 63 2.28 3.63 -26.55
N ARG A 64 3.26 2.75 -26.84
CA ARG A 64 4.47 2.59 -26.02
C ARG A 64 5.32 3.87 -26.01
N GLU A 65 5.54 4.48 -27.17
CA GLU A 65 6.30 5.72 -27.30
C GLU A 65 5.59 6.90 -26.63
N SER A 66 4.28 7.04 -26.82
CA SER A 66 3.47 8.08 -26.19
C SER A 66 3.48 8.00 -24.66
N VAL A 67 3.44 6.79 -24.12
CA VAL A 67 3.55 6.53 -22.68
C VAL A 67 4.95 6.88 -22.16
N ALA A 68 5.99 6.49 -22.89
CA ALA A 68 7.38 6.79 -22.54
C ALA A 68 7.67 8.30 -22.58
N ALA A 69 7.23 8.99 -23.63
CA ALA A 69 7.42 10.44 -23.80
C ALA A 69 6.73 11.25 -22.70
N ARG A 70 5.55 10.81 -22.23
CA ARG A 70 4.83 11.45 -21.12
C ARG A 70 5.34 11.03 -19.73
N GLY A 71 6.33 10.14 -19.65
CA GLY A 71 6.86 9.63 -18.39
C GLY A 71 5.83 8.85 -17.56
N TRP A 72 4.79 8.30 -18.20
CA TRP A 72 3.73 7.59 -17.50
C TRP A 72 4.25 6.23 -17.01
N THR A 73 4.23 6.05 -15.70
CA THR A 73 4.59 4.77 -15.09
C THR A 73 3.36 3.88 -15.03
N PRO A 74 3.43 2.61 -15.51
CA PRO A 74 2.33 1.66 -15.39
C PRO A 74 1.89 1.56 -13.93
N ARG A 75 0.58 1.72 -13.67
CA ARG A 75 0.09 1.68 -12.29
C ARG A 75 0.42 0.31 -11.68
N PRO A 76 1.16 0.25 -10.55
CA PRO A 76 1.51 -1.02 -9.93
C PRO A 76 0.22 -1.76 -9.55
N ARG A 77 0.22 -3.08 -9.81
CA ARG A 77 -0.98 -3.94 -9.87
C ARG A 77 -1.89 -3.91 -8.65
N ASP A 78 -1.41 -3.48 -7.48
CA ASP A 78 -2.02 -3.87 -6.21
C ASP A 78 -1.75 -2.86 -5.08
N SER A 79 -2.06 -1.57 -5.28
CA SER A 79 -2.08 -0.66 -4.13
C SER A 79 -3.25 -0.97 -3.19
N TRP A 80 -4.37 -1.45 -3.72
CA TRP A 80 -5.58 -1.65 -2.90
C TRP A 80 -5.66 -3.05 -2.28
N SER A 81 -5.33 -4.09 -3.05
CA SER A 81 -5.31 -5.46 -2.51
C SER A 81 -4.22 -5.63 -1.45
N GLY A 82 -3.09 -4.92 -1.56
CA GLY A 82 -2.02 -4.95 -0.57
C GLY A 82 -2.42 -4.32 0.77
N THR A 83 -3.19 -3.22 0.73
CA THR A 83 -3.72 -2.59 1.95
C THR A 83 -4.86 -3.42 2.54
N ALA A 84 -5.72 -4.01 1.69
CA ALA A 84 -6.79 -4.88 2.14
C ALA A 84 -6.26 -6.19 2.77
N THR A 85 -5.22 -6.81 2.21
CA THR A 85 -4.57 -7.97 2.83
C THR A 85 -3.79 -7.60 4.08
N ALA A 86 -3.16 -6.43 4.13
CA ALA A 86 -2.52 -5.94 5.35
C ALA A 86 -3.54 -5.67 6.46
N LEU A 87 -4.71 -5.09 6.13
CA LEU A 87 -5.81 -4.87 7.06
C LEU A 87 -6.44 -6.19 7.52
N ALA A 88 -6.68 -7.13 6.60
CA ALA A 88 -7.19 -8.46 6.93
C ALA A 88 -6.21 -9.24 7.81
N GLY A 89 -4.92 -9.22 7.48
CA GLY A 89 -3.86 -9.83 8.30
C GLY A 89 -3.73 -9.19 9.68
N GLY A 90 -3.85 -7.85 9.76
CA GLY A 90 -3.85 -7.11 11.02
C GLY A 90 -5.07 -7.43 11.90
N ALA A 91 -6.26 -7.53 11.31
CA ALA A 91 -7.47 -7.93 12.00
C ALA A 91 -7.37 -9.37 12.54
N VAL A 92 -6.85 -10.30 11.73
CA VAL A 92 -6.61 -11.68 12.17
C VAL A 92 -5.59 -11.73 13.30
N ALA A 93 -4.48 -11.00 13.19
CA ALA A 93 -3.47 -10.93 14.25
C ALA A 93 -4.02 -10.35 15.56
N LEU A 94 -4.91 -9.36 15.48
CA LEU A 94 -5.60 -8.79 16.65
C LEU A 94 -6.54 -9.78 17.31
N VAL A 95 -7.37 -10.48 16.53
CA VAL A 95 -8.28 -11.51 17.05
C VAL A 95 -7.48 -12.65 17.68
N VAL A 96 -6.43 -13.12 17.01
CA VAL A 96 -5.56 -14.17 17.55
C VAL A 96 -4.85 -13.68 18.82
N GLY A 97 -4.35 -12.45 18.84
CA GLY A 97 -3.72 -11.86 20.03
C GLY A 97 -4.68 -11.74 21.21
N TYR A 98 -5.92 -11.29 20.97
CA TYR A 98 -6.97 -11.23 21.98
C TYR A 98 -7.31 -12.61 22.55
N LEU A 99 -7.53 -13.60 21.67
CA LEU A 99 -7.80 -14.98 22.09
C LEU A 99 -6.63 -15.60 22.84
N LEU A 100 -5.39 -15.28 22.44
CA LEU A 100 -4.19 -15.74 23.12
C LEU A 100 -4.08 -15.12 24.52
N ILE A 101 -4.42 -13.83 24.68
CA ILE A 101 -4.47 -13.14 25.98
C ILE A 101 -5.52 -13.80 26.86
N GLU A 102 -6.74 -14.00 26.36
CA GLU A 102 -7.80 -14.68 27.12
C GLU A 102 -7.38 -16.08 27.57
N ALA A 103 -6.77 -16.87 26.68
CA ALA A 103 -6.32 -18.22 26.98
C ALA A 103 -5.12 -18.26 27.94
N LEU A 104 -4.18 -17.31 27.83
CA LEU A 104 -3.02 -17.23 28.72
C LEU A 104 -3.32 -16.48 30.02
N HIS A 105 -4.38 -15.68 30.09
CA HIS A 105 -4.75 -14.91 31.28
C HIS A 105 -4.78 -15.77 32.55
N PRO A 106 -5.48 -16.92 32.62
CA PRO A 106 -5.48 -17.76 33.82
C PRO A 106 -4.09 -18.33 34.17
N LEU A 107 -3.28 -18.65 33.16
CA LEU A 107 -1.91 -19.14 33.33
C LEU A 107 -1.00 -18.03 33.87
N LEU A 108 -1.08 -16.84 33.30
CA LEU A 108 -0.32 -15.66 33.73
C LEU A 108 -0.72 -15.22 35.13
N THR A 109 -2.02 -15.20 35.46
CA THR A 109 -2.49 -14.88 36.82
C THR A 109 -2.06 -15.94 37.82
N SER A 110 -2.10 -17.24 37.45
CA SER A 110 -1.64 -18.32 38.34
C SER A 110 -0.15 -18.23 38.66
N TRP A 111 0.69 -17.82 37.71
CA TRP A 111 2.12 -17.62 37.93
C TRP A 111 2.43 -16.38 38.78
N VAL A 112 1.59 -15.33 38.69
CA VAL A 112 1.74 -14.08 39.46
C VAL A 112 1.21 -14.23 40.88
N GLU A 113 0.24 -15.10 41.12
CA GLU A 113 -0.24 -15.44 42.47
C GLU A 113 0.75 -16.30 43.28
N LEU A 114 1.76 -16.91 42.65
CA LEU A 114 2.59 -17.93 43.31
C LEU A 114 3.55 -17.41 44.41
N ASP A 115 3.79 -16.10 44.57
CA ASP A 115 4.76 -15.63 45.58
C ASP A 115 4.46 -14.29 46.30
N GLY A 116 3.30 -13.68 46.08
CA GLY A 116 2.79 -12.58 46.92
C GLY A 116 3.64 -11.31 47.10
N ARG A 117 4.81 -11.19 46.44
CA ARG A 117 5.78 -10.12 46.77
C ARG A 117 5.95 -9.01 45.75
N TYR A 118 5.51 -9.13 44.49
CA TYR A 118 5.60 -8.01 43.53
C TYR A 118 4.48 -8.04 42.46
N PRO A 119 3.22 -7.69 42.82
CA PRO A 119 2.10 -7.69 41.88
C PRO A 119 2.32 -6.76 40.67
N ALA A 120 3.04 -5.66 40.84
CA ALA A 120 3.36 -4.72 39.76
C ALA A 120 4.41 -5.28 38.77
N ALA A 121 5.43 -6.01 39.25
CA ALA A 121 6.49 -6.54 38.41
C ALA A 121 6.00 -7.73 37.56
N GLY A 122 5.13 -8.58 38.14
CA GLY A 122 4.52 -9.71 37.44
C GLY A 122 3.61 -9.24 36.29
N ALA A 123 2.74 -8.27 36.55
CA ALA A 123 1.91 -7.66 35.52
C ALA A 123 2.75 -7.01 34.42
N ALA A 124 3.77 -6.21 34.79
CA ALA A 124 4.65 -5.57 33.82
C ALA A 124 5.40 -6.60 32.95
N LEU A 125 5.88 -7.69 33.52
CA LEU A 125 6.53 -8.79 32.78
C LEU A 125 5.55 -9.49 31.84
N ALA A 126 4.34 -9.83 32.32
CA ALA A 126 3.32 -10.48 31.52
C ALA A 126 2.94 -9.62 30.30
N TYR A 127 2.60 -8.35 30.52
CA TYR A 127 2.27 -7.42 29.44
C TYR A 127 3.47 -7.12 28.54
N GLY A 128 4.68 -7.05 29.09
CA GLY A 128 5.91 -6.87 28.34
C GLY A 128 6.19 -8.02 27.37
N VAL A 129 6.17 -9.26 27.86
CA VAL A 129 6.35 -10.47 27.04
C VAL A 129 5.31 -10.53 25.93
N LEU A 130 4.05 -10.24 26.27
CA LEU A 130 2.94 -10.33 25.33
C LEU A 130 3.02 -9.22 24.26
N SER A 131 3.46 -8.03 24.64
CA SER A 131 3.75 -6.92 23.71
C SER A 131 4.89 -7.28 22.75
N VAL A 132 5.98 -7.84 23.26
CA VAL A 132 7.13 -8.26 22.44
C VAL A 132 6.73 -9.37 21.47
N ALA A 133 5.97 -10.37 21.94
CA ALA A 133 5.47 -11.45 21.09
C ALA A 133 4.54 -10.92 19.99
N GLY A 134 3.62 -10.01 20.33
CA GLY A 134 2.70 -9.38 19.38
C GLY A 134 3.43 -8.54 18.32
N LEU A 135 4.36 -7.67 18.74
CA LEU A 135 5.20 -6.87 17.84
C LEU A 135 6.06 -7.76 16.93
N GLY A 136 6.70 -8.79 17.49
CA GLY A 136 7.51 -9.75 16.77
C GLY A 136 6.69 -10.53 15.73
N GLY A 137 5.52 -11.02 16.11
CA GLY A 137 4.59 -11.71 15.22
C GLY A 137 4.11 -10.82 14.06
N ALA A 138 3.74 -9.57 14.36
CA ALA A 138 3.34 -8.59 13.35
C ALA A 138 4.47 -8.28 12.36
N LEU A 139 5.71 -8.10 12.84
CA LEU A 139 6.88 -7.90 11.99
C LEU A 139 7.19 -9.12 11.13
N ALA A 140 7.11 -10.33 11.70
CA ALA A 140 7.34 -11.57 10.96
C ALA A 140 6.29 -11.79 9.86
N ALA A 141 5.02 -11.56 10.17
CA ALA A 141 3.93 -11.63 9.19
C ALA A 141 4.12 -10.58 8.08
N PHE A 142 4.50 -9.35 8.44
CA PHE A 142 4.79 -8.29 7.48
C PHE A 142 6.00 -8.64 6.59
N ALA A 143 7.10 -9.15 7.16
CA ALA A 143 8.26 -9.59 6.41
C ALA A 143 7.91 -10.74 5.45
N ARG A 144 7.13 -11.72 5.90
CA ARG A 144 6.65 -12.84 5.07
C ARG A 144 5.77 -12.34 3.93
N PHE A 145 4.86 -11.40 4.19
CA PHE A 145 4.02 -10.77 3.16
C PHE A 145 4.81 -9.96 2.12
N LEU A 146 5.98 -9.44 2.51
CA LEU A 146 6.87 -8.71 1.61
C LEU A 146 7.88 -9.61 0.89
N THR A 147 7.99 -10.89 1.24
CA THR A 147 8.97 -11.81 0.64
C THR A 147 8.80 -11.87 -0.87
N GLY A 148 9.90 -11.68 -1.61
CA GLY A 148 9.90 -11.64 -3.08
C GLY A 148 9.60 -10.27 -3.71
N ARG A 149 9.39 -9.20 -2.93
CA ARG A 149 9.18 -7.83 -3.45
C ARG A 149 10.46 -6.99 -3.39
N PRO A 150 10.69 -6.05 -4.33
CA PRO A 150 11.79 -5.11 -4.20
C PRO A 150 11.60 -4.24 -2.93
N ALA A 151 12.71 -3.91 -2.26
CA ALA A 151 12.75 -3.09 -1.03
C ALA A 151 12.18 -3.72 0.27
N VAL A 152 12.13 -5.05 0.39
CA VAL A 152 11.74 -5.72 1.66
C VAL A 152 12.54 -5.22 2.85
N ARG A 153 13.88 -5.28 2.77
CA ARG A 153 14.76 -4.95 3.91
C ARG A 153 14.56 -3.52 4.40
N GLY A 154 14.42 -2.58 3.47
CA GLY A 154 14.16 -1.17 3.80
C GLY A 154 12.78 -0.90 4.37
N SER A 155 11.77 -1.71 4.01
CA SER A 155 10.42 -1.62 4.58
C SER A 155 10.39 -2.20 5.99
N VAL A 156 11.00 -3.38 6.19
CA VAL A 156 11.06 -4.06 7.49
C VAL A 156 11.88 -3.24 8.50
N ALA A 157 13.03 -2.69 8.11
CA ALA A 157 13.85 -1.88 9.01
C ALA A 157 13.10 -0.63 9.50
N ARG A 158 12.35 0.05 8.61
CA ARG A 158 11.53 1.20 8.99
C ARG A 158 10.32 0.80 9.83
N ALA A 159 9.67 -0.31 9.49
CA ALA A 159 8.58 -0.85 10.30
C ALA A 159 9.05 -1.19 11.72
N ALA A 160 10.23 -1.78 11.89
CA ALA A 160 10.79 -2.11 13.20
C ALA A 160 10.96 -0.89 14.13
N VAL A 161 11.14 0.30 13.57
CA VAL A 161 11.22 1.56 14.33
C VAL A 161 9.84 2.20 14.53
N LEU A 162 8.99 2.20 13.50
CA LEU A 162 7.69 2.87 13.55
C LEU A 162 6.64 2.08 14.36
N LEU A 163 6.69 0.74 14.34
CA LEU A 163 5.71 -0.11 15.02
C LEU A 163 5.72 0.11 16.54
N PRO A 164 6.88 0.12 17.23
CA PRO A 164 6.92 0.39 18.68
C PRO A 164 6.35 1.76 19.04
N VAL A 165 6.69 2.80 18.27
CA VAL A 165 6.20 4.17 18.50
C VAL A 165 4.69 4.25 18.30
N ALA A 166 4.17 3.65 17.23
CA ALA A 166 2.74 3.62 16.96
C ALA A 166 1.98 2.80 18.01
N THR A 167 2.53 1.67 18.45
CA THR A 167 1.96 0.83 19.50
C THR A 167 1.91 1.60 20.82
N ALA A 168 3.00 2.25 21.22
CA ALA A 168 3.03 3.05 22.44
C ALA A 168 2.03 4.20 22.41
N GLY A 169 1.95 4.94 21.29
CA GLY A 169 0.96 6.00 21.11
C GLY A 169 -0.48 5.48 21.17
N GLY A 170 -0.76 4.35 20.52
CA GLY A 170 -2.08 3.72 20.54
C GLY A 170 -2.48 3.23 21.94
N VAL A 171 -1.56 2.63 22.69
CA VAL A 171 -1.77 2.17 24.07
C VAL A 171 -2.07 3.36 24.99
N LEU A 172 -1.32 4.46 24.88
CA LEU A 172 -1.58 5.66 25.68
C LEU A 172 -2.94 6.28 25.34
N ALA A 173 -3.31 6.30 24.06
CA ALA A 173 -4.63 6.78 23.63
C ALA A 173 -5.76 5.90 24.17
N ALA A 174 -5.62 4.58 24.07
CA ALA A 174 -6.57 3.62 24.62
C ALA A 174 -6.70 3.77 26.14
N ALA A 175 -5.58 3.87 26.88
CA ALA A 175 -5.61 4.06 28.33
C ALA A 175 -6.27 5.39 28.74
N GLY A 176 -6.03 6.46 27.98
CA GLY A 176 -6.70 7.75 28.18
C GLY A 176 -8.20 7.66 27.94
N PHE A 177 -8.61 6.98 26.86
CA PHE A 177 -10.02 6.75 26.54
C PHE A 177 -10.71 5.88 27.60
N GLY A 178 -10.10 4.76 27.99
CA GLY A 178 -10.61 3.90 29.06
C GLY A 178 -10.79 4.66 30.37
N ARG A 179 -9.86 5.57 30.72
CA ARG A 179 -10.02 6.43 31.91
C ARG A 179 -11.23 7.36 31.81
N MET A 180 -11.53 7.91 30.62
CA MET A 180 -12.72 8.74 30.40
C MET A 180 -14.02 7.94 30.52
N GLU A 181 -14.01 6.68 30.09
CA GLU A 181 -15.14 5.75 30.15
C GLU A 181 -15.22 4.96 31.47
N GLY A 182 -14.41 5.31 32.48
CA GLY A 182 -14.39 4.62 33.77
C GLY A 182 -13.95 3.15 33.71
N TYR A 183 -13.14 2.80 32.70
CA TYR A 183 -12.70 1.43 32.40
C TYR A 183 -13.85 0.45 32.16
N SER A 184 -14.92 0.94 31.52
CA SER A 184 -16.06 0.12 31.12
C SER A 184 -15.63 -1.02 30.20
N THR A 185 -16.11 -2.23 30.48
CA THR A 185 -15.93 -3.42 29.63
C THR A 185 -17.04 -3.59 28.61
N ALA A 186 -17.87 -2.56 28.40
CA ALA A 186 -18.91 -2.58 27.38
C ALA A 186 -18.27 -2.88 26.01
N PRO A 187 -18.87 -3.76 25.18
CA PRO A 187 -18.26 -4.20 23.92
C PRO A 187 -17.86 -3.04 23.00
N GLY A 188 -18.65 -1.96 22.97
CA GLY A 188 -18.34 -0.77 22.17
C GLY A 188 -17.07 -0.04 22.62
N VAL A 189 -16.83 0.06 23.94
CA VAL A 189 -15.63 0.70 24.51
C VAL A 189 -14.40 -0.13 24.15
N VAL A 190 -14.47 -1.44 24.34
CA VAL A 190 -13.38 -2.37 23.99
C VAL A 190 -13.03 -2.28 22.49
N VAL A 191 -14.04 -2.22 21.61
CA VAL A 191 -13.80 -2.04 20.16
C VAL A 191 -13.05 -0.75 19.86
N VAL A 192 -13.42 0.37 20.51
CA VAL A 192 -12.74 1.65 20.32
C VAL A 192 -11.30 1.60 20.84
N GLU A 193 -11.05 1.02 22.01
CA GLU A 193 -9.69 0.83 22.55
C GLU A 193 -8.83 -0.01 21.60
N VAL A 194 -9.37 -1.09 21.05
CA VAL A 194 -8.69 -1.92 20.04
C VAL A 194 -8.36 -1.10 18.79
N LEU A 195 -9.29 -0.30 18.28
CA LEU A 195 -9.08 0.55 17.10
C LEU A 195 -8.01 1.62 17.34
N LEU A 196 -7.95 2.20 18.55
CA LEU A 196 -6.94 3.19 18.93
C LEU A 196 -5.52 2.62 18.88
N VAL A 197 -5.35 1.31 19.08
CA VAL A 197 -4.04 0.63 18.92
C VAL A 197 -3.83 0.15 17.47
N ALA A 198 -4.86 -0.41 16.85
CA ALA A 198 -4.78 -1.02 15.52
C ALA A 198 -4.46 -0.01 14.42
N LEU A 199 -5.15 1.14 14.41
CA LEU A 199 -5.06 2.13 13.34
C LEU A 199 -3.67 2.78 13.25
N PRO A 200 -3.03 3.23 14.35
CA PRO A 200 -1.65 3.71 14.31
C PRO A 200 -0.67 2.67 13.77
N CYS A 201 -0.79 1.41 14.21
CA CYS A 201 0.07 0.32 13.74
C CYS A 201 -0.08 0.06 12.23
N ALA A 202 -1.32 0.04 11.73
CA ALA A 202 -1.59 -0.07 10.30
C ALA A 202 -1.01 1.13 9.53
N GLY A 203 -1.16 2.34 10.06
CA GLY A 203 -0.57 3.56 9.52
C GLY A 203 0.96 3.51 9.45
N ALA A 204 1.62 3.01 10.50
CA ALA A 204 3.07 2.83 10.55
C ALA A 204 3.58 1.83 9.50
N LEU A 205 2.90 0.70 9.33
CA LEU A 205 3.24 -0.28 8.28
C LEU A 205 3.05 0.31 6.88
N TRP A 206 1.94 1.02 6.65
CA TRP A 206 1.70 1.69 5.38
C TRP A 206 2.75 2.76 5.09
N LEU A 207 3.08 3.61 6.06
CA LEU A 207 4.07 4.67 5.94
C LEU A 207 5.48 4.12 5.69
N SER A 208 5.86 3.06 6.40
CA SER A 208 7.16 2.39 6.22
C SER A 208 7.35 1.89 4.79
N ARG A 209 6.31 1.27 4.21
CA ARG A 209 6.30 0.81 2.83
C ARG A 209 6.34 1.98 1.85
N TRP A 210 5.54 3.01 2.09
CA TRP A 210 5.50 4.18 1.21
C TRP A 210 6.85 4.90 1.13
N TRP A 211 7.53 5.07 2.27
CA TRP A 211 8.89 5.62 2.30
C TRP A 211 9.91 4.72 1.63
N ALA A 212 9.85 3.40 1.85
CA ALA A 212 10.78 2.47 1.20
C ALA A 212 10.67 2.52 -0.32
N LEU A 213 9.45 2.64 -0.86
CA LEU A 213 9.22 2.79 -2.30
C LEU A 213 9.73 4.14 -2.83
N ARG A 214 9.51 5.25 -2.11
CA ARG A 214 10.05 6.56 -2.51
C ARG A 214 11.58 6.59 -2.51
N SER A 215 12.23 5.98 -1.51
CA SER A 215 13.70 5.91 -1.46
C SER A 215 14.30 5.02 -2.56
N ALA A 216 13.59 3.98 -2.99
CA ALA A 216 14.05 3.13 -4.09
C ALA A 216 14.00 3.87 -5.44
N ALA A 217 12.96 4.68 -5.66
CA ALA A 217 12.81 5.47 -6.88
C ALA A 217 13.87 6.59 -7.03
N THR A 218 14.35 7.16 -5.92
CA THR A 218 15.42 8.17 -5.96
C THR A 218 16.82 7.57 -6.09
N GLY A 219 17.03 6.32 -5.65
CA GLY A 219 18.31 5.63 -5.79
C GLY A 219 18.67 5.24 -7.23
N SER A 220 17.67 4.94 -8.08
CA SER A 220 17.89 4.52 -9.48
C SER A 220 18.34 5.66 -10.41
N VAL A 221 18.15 6.92 -10.01
CA VAL A 221 18.52 8.11 -10.81
C VAL A 221 20.02 8.45 -10.67
N ARG A 222 20.72 7.86 -9.69
CA ARG A 222 22.08 8.27 -9.27
C ARG A 222 23.20 7.32 -9.66
N SER A 223 22.99 6.42 -10.62
CA SER A 223 24.09 5.70 -11.26
C SER A 223 24.50 6.45 -12.53
N PRO A 224 25.41 7.45 -12.46
CA PRO A 224 26.10 7.88 -13.65
C PRO A 224 26.85 6.67 -14.18
N GLU A 225 26.51 6.28 -15.40
CA GLU A 225 27.26 5.31 -16.18
C GLU A 225 28.74 5.72 -16.12
N PRO A 226 29.67 4.85 -15.70
CA PRO A 226 31.07 5.18 -15.76
C PRO A 226 31.40 5.36 -17.24
N VAL A 227 31.59 6.61 -17.66
CA VAL A 227 32.12 6.95 -18.98
C VAL A 227 33.48 6.27 -19.06
N SER A 228 33.50 5.13 -19.73
CA SER A 228 34.71 4.43 -20.11
C SER A 228 35.45 5.35 -21.07
N ALA A 229 36.41 6.10 -20.56
CA ALA A 229 37.37 6.83 -21.37
C ALA A 229 38.25 5.80 -22.08
N GLY A 230 37.91 5.53 -23.34
CA GLY A 230 38.80 4.90 -24.31
C GLY A 230 39.57 5.95 -25.08
#